data_AF-A0A1Z9IVK6-F1
#
_entry.id   AF-A0A1Z9IVK6-F1
#
_cell.length_a   1.000
_cell.length_b   1.000
_cell.length_c   1.000
_cell.angle_alpha   90.00
_cell.angle_beta   90.00
_cell.angle_gamma   90.00
#
_symmetry.space_group_name_H-M   'P 1'
#
loop_
_entity.id
_entity.type
_entity.pdbx_description
1 polymer ?
#
loop_
_entity_poly.entity_id
_entity_poly.type
_entity_poly.pdbx_seq_one_letter_code
_entity_poly.pdbx_strand_id
1 'polypeptide(L)'
;MLKDTLPGVIRNLEAEEDQIKPKVERLNASFNVANSNVVKEKKIRDQNQKEARILIPQVKSIREKLIDSGGMIILDPKWKKEKLIERIEEIEHKIQTSALDQKSEKKLLDQRRALVLENDKWLRNRKDSNPEMIEYLEKSRKMSSLFKKADKAHSKMINAVKKAQPLYEKMSIADKELKDIRSQLDRARELLSQSDKAIRYWKRRLDEGFGNLGPGFNDLLRQKQKVEGGGNSSFAKTTVKRPKKVLEEE
;
A
#
# COMPACT_ATOMS: atom_id res chain seq x y z
N MET A 1 -21.94 38.12 12.71
CA MET A 1 -21.43 37.15 13.71
C MET A 1 -21.34 35.67 13.25
N LEU A 2 -21.22 35.36 11.97
CA LEU A 2 -20.60 34.08 11.51
C LEU A 2 -20.18 34.28 10.05
N LYS A 3 -21.08 34.89 9.28
CA LYS A 3 -20.82 35.40 7.94
C LYS A 3 -19.65 36.40 7.87
N ASP A 4 -19.45 37.22 8.89
CA ASP A 4 -18.36 38.21 8.89
C ASP A 4 -17.00 37.60 9.23
N THR A 5 -16.98 36.43 9.88
CA THR A 5 -15.76 35.74 10.31
C THR A 5 -15.35 34.60 9.36
N LEU A 6 -16.31 33.94 8.72
CA LEU A 6 -16.08 32.85 7.76
C LEU A 6 -15.15 33.22 6.59
N PRO A 7 -15.25 34.41 5.96
CA PRO A 7 -14.32 34.83 4.91
C PRO A 7 -12.87 34.93 5.40
N GLY A 8 -12.66 35.37 6.64
CA GLY A 8 -11.33 35.41 7.26
C GLY A 8 -10.77 34.00 7.52
N VAL A 9 -11.62 33.09 7.98
CA VAL A 9 -11.25 31.67 8.17
C VAL A 9 -10.92 31.01 6.82
N ILE A 10 -11.70 31.25 5.77
CA ILE A 10 -11.42 30.73 4.42
C ILE A 10 -10.06 31.26 3.92
N ARG A 11 -9.78 32.55 4.10
CA ARG A 11 -8.50 33.13 3.69
C ARG A 11 -7.31 32.53 4.44
N ASN A 12 -7.47 32.24 5.72
CA ASN A 12 -6.43 31.58 6.52
C ASN A 12 -6.22 30.13 6.03
N LEU A 13 -7.29 29.37 5.80
CA LEU A 13 -7.22 28.01 5.27
C LEU A 13 -6.62 27.96 3.85
N GLU A 14 -6.92 28.95 3.00
CA GLU A 14 -6.30 29.10 1.68
C GLU A 14 -4.79 29.38 1.79
N ALA A 15 -4.40 30.25 2.72
CA ALA A 15 -2.98 30.53 2.98
C ALA A 15 -2.24 29.30 3.53
N GLU A 16 -2.87 28.52 4.42
CA GLU A 16 -2.33 27.25 4.91
C GLU A 16 -2.21 26.20 3.79
N GLU A 17 -3.20 26.12 2.90
CA GLU A 17 -3.17 25.23 1.73
C GLU A 17 -1.97 25.57 0.83
N ASP A 18 -1.77 26.86 0.54
CA ASP A 18 -0.69 27.35 -0.32
C ASP A 18 0.71 27.17 0.29
N GLN A 19 0.81 27.12 1.62
CA GLN A 19 2.06 26.78 2.31
C GLN A 19 2.37 25.28 2.26
N ILE A 20 1.36 24.42 2.39
CA ILE A 20 1.54 22.96 2.49
C ILE A 20 1.70 22.31 1.12
N LYS A 21 1.01 22.78 0.08
CA LYS A 21 1.14 22.30 -1.32
C LYS A 21 2.59 22.10 -1.77
N PRO A 22 3.48 23.12 -1.72
CA PRO A 22 4.86 22.96 -2.20
C PRO A 22 5.67 22.00 -1.32
N LYS A 23 5.36 21.89 -0.02
CA LYS A 23 6.01 20.95 0.89
C LYS A 23 5.66 19.50 0.50
N VAL A 24 4.39 19.24 0.22
CA VAL A 24 3.89 17.94 -0.26
C VAL A 24 4.53 17.57 -1.60
N GLU A 25 4.59 18.49 -2.56
CA GLU A 25 5.21 18.25 -3.87
C GLU A 25 6.70 17.89 -3.76
N ARG A 26 7.46 18.62 -2.93
CA ARG A 26 8.87 18.31 -2.67
C ARG A 26 9.05 16.94 -2.02
N LEU A 27 8.20 16.60 -1.05
CA LEU A 27 8.24 15.29 -0.39
C LEU A 27 7.90 14.17 -1.38
N ASN A 28 6.87 14.34 -2.19
CA ASN A 28 6.50 13.40 -3.26
C ASN A 28 7.63 13.20 -4.26
N ALA A 29 8.26 14.27 -4.74
CA ALA A 29 9.41 14.17 -5.64
C ALA A 29 10.57 13.40 -5.01
N SER A 30 10.91 13.71 -3.75
CA SER A 30 11.99 13.04 -3.01
C SER A 30 11.70 11.55 -2.79
N PHE A 31 10.46 11.21 -2.45
CA PHE A 31 10.01 9.83 -2.27
C PHE A 31 10.04 9.08 -3.60
N ASN A 32 9.57 9.68 -4.70
CA ASN A 32 9.59 9.07 -6.02
C ASN A 32 11.01 8.73 -6.48
N VAL A 33 11.97 9.63 -6.24
CA VAL A 33 13.39 9.36 -6.54
C VAL A 33 13.90 8.17 -5.71
N ALA A 34 13.63 8.15 -4.40
CA ALA A 34 14.04 7.05 -3.52
C ALA A 34 13.38 5.71 -3.91
N ASN A 35 12.09 5.75 -4.23
CA ASN A 35 11.31 4.58 -4.64
C ASN A 35 11.75 4.05 -6.02
N SER A 36 12.13 4.93 -6.95
CA SER A 36 12.67 4.51 -8.25
C SER A 36 13.91 3.62 -8.11
N ASN A 37 14.76 3.88 -7.10
CA ASN A 37 15.92 3.05 -6.81
C ASN A 37 15.52 1.69 -6.23
N VAL A 38 14.49 1.65 -5.37
CA VAL A 38 13.92 0.39 -4.86
C VAL A 38 13.40 -0.46 -6.02
N VAL A 39 12.65 0.15 -6.95
CA VAL A 39 12.10 -0.54 -8.13
C VAL A 39 13.20 -1.09 -9.04
N LYS A 40 14.28 -0.31 -9.28
CA LYS A 40 15.44 -0.77 -10.06
C LYS A 40 16.10 -2.00 -9.43
N GLU A 41 16.40 -1.95 -8.14
CA GLU A 41 17.05 -3.06 -7.44
C GLU A 41 16.14 -4.30 -7.34
N LYS A 42 14.81 -4.12 -7.20
CA LYS A 42 13.83 -5.21 -7.30
C LYS A 42 13.88 -5.90 -8.66
N LYS A 43 13.86 -5.14 -9.76
CA LYS A 43 13.96 -5.70 -11.12
C LYS A 43 15.24 -6.52 -11.32
N ILE A 44 16.37 -6.00 -10.86
CA ILE A 44 17.66 -6.71 -10.97
C ILE A 44 17.64 -8.00 -10.14
N ARG A 45 17.13 -7.95 -8.91
CA ARG A 45 16.98 -9.14 -8.05
C ARG A 45 16.12 -10.19 -8.75
N ASP A 46 14.93 -9.81 -9.19
CA ASP A 46 13.92 -10.73 -9.72
C ASP A 46 14.42 -11.40 -11.01
N GLN A 47 15.11 -10.65 -11.88
CA GLN A 47 15.72 -11.20 -13.10
C GLN A 47 16.79 -12.26 -12.78
N ASN A 48 17.76 -11.93 -11.90
CA ASN A 48 18.82 -12.86 -11.52
C ASN A 48 18.26 -14.10 -10.79
N GLN A 49 17.23 -13.93 -9.97
CA GLN A 49 16.57 -15.02 -9.25
C GLN A 49 15.80 -15.94 -10.21
N LYS A 50 15.13 -15.37 -11.22
CA LYS A 50 14.45 -16.14 -12.26
C LYS A 50 15.44 -16.96 -13.09
N GLU A 51 16.53 -16.36 -13.53
CA GLU A 51 17.60 -17.05 -14.25
C GLU A 51 18.23 -18.16 -13.41
N ALA A 52 18.49 -17.92 -12.12
CA ALA A 52 19.03 -18.93 -11.22
C ALA A 52 18.05 -20.10 -11.02
N ARG A 53 16.74 -19.84 -10.89
CA ARG A 53 15.71 -20.88 -10.73
C ARG A 53 15.62 -21.82 -11.93
N ILE A 54 15.82 -21.31 -13.14
CA ILE A 54 15.85 -22.13 -14.37
C ILE A 54 17.05 -23.08 -14.36
N LEU A 55 18.18 -22.68 -13.79
CA LEU A 55 19.39 -23.51 -13.70
C LEU A 55 19.29 -24.61 -12.65
N ILE A 56 18.46 -24.47 -11.60
CA ILE A 56 18.29 -25.49 -10.55
C ILE A 56 17.95 -26.88 -11.13
N PRO A 57 16.88 -27.07 -11.93
CA PRO A 57 16.54 -28.39 -12.47
C PRO A 57 17.60 -28.92 -13.46
N GLN A 58 18.27 -28.04 -14.19
CA GLN A 58 19.36 -28.44 -15.09
C GLN A 58 20.58 -28.96 -14.32
N VAL A 59 20.93 -28.29 -13.21
CA VAL A 59 21.99 -28.72 -12.30
C VAL A 59 21.60 -30.02 -11.57
N LYS A 60 20.32 -30.18 -11.18
CA LYS A 60 19.78 -31.42 -10.59
C LYS A 60 19.89 -32.62 -11.56
N SER A 61 19.43 -32.47 -12.80
CA SER A 61 19.47 -33.55 -13.81
C SER A 61 20.88 -33.96 -14.23
N ILE A 62 21.80 -33.00 -14.42
CA ILE A 62 23.21 -33.32 -14.72
C ILE A 62 23.86 -34.05 -13.54
N ARG A 63 23.51 -33.66 -12.31
CA ARG A 63 23.96 -34.33 -11.11
C ARG A 63 23.47 -35.77 -11.02
N GLU A 64 22.19 -36.04 -11.33
CA GLU A 64 21.64 -37.40 -11.34
C GLU A 64 22.41 -38.28 -12.34
N LYS A 65 22.64 -37.79 -13.57
CA LYS A 65 23.46 -38.50 -14.58
C LYS A 65 24.90 -38.77 -14.14
N LEU A 66 25.52 -37.81 -13.43
CA LEU A 66 26.87 -37.96 -12.87
C LEU A 66 26.93 -38.95 -11.69
N ILE A 67 25.81 -39.15 -10.98
CA ILE A 67 25.69 -40.16 -9.91
C ILE A 67 25.53 -41.55 -10.54
N ASP A 68 24.70 -41.67 -11.57
CA ASP A 68 24.39 -42.95 -12.23
C ASP A 68 25.58 -43.50 -13.05
N SER A 69 26.37 -42.62 -13.65
CA SER A 69 27.59 -42.98 -14.40
C SER A 69 28.76 -43.42 -13.51
N GLY A 70 28.62 -43.37 -12.17
CA GLY A 70 29.73 -43.67 -11.25
C GLY A 70 30.90 -42.67 -11.32
N GLY A 71 30.81 -41.64 -12.17
CA GLY A 71 31.83 -40.59 -12.33
C GLY A 71 31.95 -39.68 -11.10
N MET A 72 30.97 -39.67 -10.20
CA MET A 72 31.21 -39.23 -8.82
C MET A 72 31.91 -40.34 -8.03
N ILE A 73 33.24 -40.43 -8.11
CA ILE A 73 34.03 -41.19 -7.13
C ILE A 73 33.61 -40.72 -5.72
N ILE A 74 33.00 -41.64 -4.99
CA ILE A 74 32.28 -41.39 -3.74
C ILE A 74 33.29 -41.18 -2.63
N LEU A 75 33.46 -39.91 -2.24
CA LEU A 75 34.13 -39.50 -1.00
C LEU A 75 33.40 -38.29 -0.39
N ASP A 76 32.05 -38.30 -0.35
CA ASP A 76 31.20 -37.74 0.73
C ASP A 76 29.68 -37.90 0.40
N PRO A 77 28.82 -38.14 1.40
CA PRO A 77 27.55 -38.84 1.26
C PRO A 77 26.39 -37.98 0.73
N LYS A 78 25.50 -38.63 -0.04
CA LYS A 78 24.32 -38.05 -0.72
C LYS A 78 23.48 -37.12 0.17
N TRP A 79 23.32 -37.45 1.45
CA TRP A 79 22.50 -36.68 2.41
C TRP A 79 22.97 -35.24 2.66
N LYS A 80 24.26 -34.93 2.48
CA LYS A 80 24.80 -33.58 2.74
C LYS A 80 24.53 -32.60 1.57
N LYS A 81 24.27 -33.13 0.36
CA LYS A 81 24.12 -32.35 -0.88
C LYS A 81 22.69 -32.22 -1.38
N GLU A 82 21.84 -33.23 -1.16
CA GLU A 82 20.37 -33.10 -1.35
C GLU A 82 19.85 -32.00 -0.44
N LYS A 83 20.28 -32.05 0.82
CA LYS A 83 19.99 -31.05 1.84
C LYS A 83 20.45 -29.64 1.46
N LEU A 84 21.49 -29.46 0.63
CA LEU A 84 21.94 -28.11 0.23
C LEU A 84 20.94 -27.44 -0.72
N ILE A 85 20.53 -28.15 -1.78
CA ILE A 85 19.63 -27.60 -2.79
C ILE A 85 18.23 -27.44 -2.20
N GLU A 86 17.75 -28.43 -1.45
CA GLU A 86 16.50 -28.34 -0.68
C GLU A 86 16.53 -27.16 0.29
N ARG A 87 17.66 -26.92 0.98
CA ARG A 87 17.78 -25.79 1.91
C ARG A 87 17.85 -24.44 1.21
N ILE A 88 18.42 -24.38 0.00
CA ILE A 88 18.34 -23.17 -0.85
C ILE A 88 16.88 -22.94 -1.28
N GLU A 89 16.16 -23.99 -1.70
CA GLU A 89 14.73 -23.91 -2.07
C GLU A 89 13.84 -23.52 -0.88
N GLU A 90 14.11 -24.05 0.33
CA GLU A 90 13.43 -23.64 1.56
C GLU A 90 13.71 -22.18 1.92
N ILE A 91 14.96 -21.73 1.80
CA ILE A 91 15.33 -20.33 2.07
C ILE A 91 14.65 -19.41 1.05
N GLU A 92 14.61 -19.80 -0.22
CA GLU A 92 13.87 -19.09 -1.27
C GLU A 92 12.38 -19.00 -0.96
N HIS A 93 11.76 -20.12 -0.58
CA HIS A 93 10.36 -20.15 -0.20
C HIS A 93 10.10 -19.26 1.02
N LYS A 94 10.98 -19.29 2.03
CA LYS A 94 10.91 -18.42 3.22
C LYS A 94 11.12 -16.95 2.88
N ILE A 95 11.99 -16.60 1.94
CA ILE A 95 12.15 -15.22 1.45
C ILE A 95 10.88 -14.77 0.70
N GLN A 96 10.24 -15.67 -0.05
CA GLN A 96 9.00 -15.34 -0.77
C GLN A 96 7.77 -15.24 0.13
N THR A 97 7.70 -16.03 1.20
CA THR A 97 6.51 -16.13 2.08
C THR A 97 6.64 -15.34 3.39
N SER A 98 7.86 -15.16 3.92
CA SER A 98 8.09 -14.50 5.20
C SER A 98 8.43 -13.01 4.99
N ALA A 99 7.39 -12.20 4.88
CA ALA A 99 7.48 -10.75 4.76
C ALA A 99 7.36 -10.02 6.12
N LEU A 100 8.01 -10.52 7.18
CA LEU A 100 7.74 -10.02 8.55
C LEU A 100 8.77 -9.03 9.11
N ASP A 101 10.08 -9.14 8.83
CA ASP A 101 11.06 -8.15 9.28
C ASP A 101 12.29 -8.09 8.36
N GLN A 102 12.76 -6.89 8.07
CA GLN A 102 13.95 -6.64 7.27
C GLN A 102 15.22 -7.27 7.88
N LYS A 103 15.26 -7.41 9.22
CA LYS A 103 16.37 -8.07 9.92
C LYS A 103 16.35 -9.59 9.73
N SER A 104 15.18 -10.23 9.73
CA SER A 104 15.07 -11.67 9.51
C SER A 104 15.37 -12.03 8.06
N GLU A 105 14.92 -11.21 7.11
CA GLU A 105 15.24 -11.34 5.68
C GLU A 105 16.76 -11.26 5.42
N LYS A 106 17.45 -10.32 6.07
CA LYS A 106 18.92 -10.23 5.97
C LYS A 106 19.62 -11.50 6.48
N LYS A 107 19.15 -12.08 7.60
CA LYS A 107 19.71 -13.33 8.13
C LYS A 107 19.54 -14.51 7.16
N LEU A 108 18.39 -14.60 6.50
CA LEU A 108 18.14 -15.64 5.49
C LEU A 108 19.06 -15.48 4.27
N LEU A 109 19.34 -14.24 3.83
CA LEU A 109 20.31 -13.98 2.76
C LEU A 109 21.74 -14.36 3.16
N ASP A 110 22.14 -14.04 4.39
CA ASP A 110 23.46 -14.39 4.90
C ASP A 110 23.62 -15.93 4.97
N GLN A 111 22.56 -16.65 5.36
CA GLN A 111 22.52 -18.12 5.31
C GLN A 111 22.64 -18.66 3.89
N ARG A 112 21.88 -18.12 2.92
CA ARG A 112 21.98 -18.50 1.49
C ARG A 112 23.40 -18.30 0.96
N ARG A 113 24.02 -17.15 1.27
CA ARG A 113 25.38 -16.82 0.81
C ARG A 113 26.42 -17.76 1.40
N ALA A 114 26.31 -18.12 2.68
CA ALA A 114 27.20 -19.09 3.32
C ALA A 114 27.13 -20.47 2.65
N LEU A 115 25.92 -20.96 2.38
CA LEU A 115 25.68 -22.24 1.69
C LEU A 115 26.27 -22.26 0.27
N VAL A 116 26.09 -21.18 -0.50
CA VAL A 116 26.68 -21.04 -1.84
C VAL A 116 28.20 -21.03 -1.78
N LEU A 117 28.81 -20.37 -0.78
CA LEU A 117 30.26 -20.31 -0.63
C LEU A 117 30.87 -21.66 -0.23
N GLU A 118 30.22 -22.42 0.64
CA GLU A 118 30.64 -23.76 1.03
C GLU A 118 30.61 -24.71 -0.17
N ASN A 119 29.56 -24.64 -0.99
CA ASN A 119 29.47 -25.40 -2.24
C ASN A 119 30.56 -25.01 -3.24
N ASP A 120 30.80 -23.71 -3.45
CA ASP A 120 31.84 -23.24 -4.38
C ASP A 120 33.25 -23.70 -3.94
N LYS A 121 33.55 -23.71 -2.64
CA LYS A 121 34.83 -24.22 -2.10
C LYS A 121 34.97 -25.72 -2.34
N TRP A 122 33.91 -26.48 -2.07
CA TRP A 122 33.88 -27.93 -2.28
C TRP A 122 34.10 -28.29 -3.76
N LEU A 123 33.44 -27.58 -4.68
CA LEU A 123 33.57 -27.77 -6.12
C LEU A 123 34.97 -27.45 -6.66
N ARG A 124 35.64 -26.43 -6.10
CA ARG A 124 37.02 -26.08 -6.48
C ARG A 124 38.01 -27.20 -6.15
N ASN A 125 37.83 -27.86 -5.02
CA ASN A 125 38.71 -28.94 -4.57
C ASN A 125 38.55 -30.24 -5.38
N ARG A 126 37.60 -30.33 -6.32
CA ARG A 126 37.22 -31.55 -7.06
C ARG A 126 37.38 -31.46 -8.58
N LYS A 127 37.98 -30.38 -9.07
CA LYS A 127 38.04 -30.03 -10.50
C LYS A 127 38.90 -30.99 -11.35
N ASP A 128 39.74 -31.82 -10.73
CA ASP A 128 40.81 -32.52 -11.44
C ASP A 128 40.45 -33.91 -11.98
N SER A 129 39.21 -34.40 -11.80
CA SER A 129 38.91 -35.83 -12.00
C SER A 129 37.95 -36.21 -13.14
N ASN A 130 37.18 -35.30 -13.77
CA ASN A 130 36.24 -35.69 -14.84
C ASN A 130 35.82 -34.57 -15.81
N PRO A 131 35.70 -34.84 -17.14
CA PRO A 131 35.24 -33.88 -18.14
C PRO A 131 33.74 -33.57 -18.07
N GLU A 132 32.86 -34.53 -17.75
CA GLU A 132 31.42 -34.26 -17.50
C GLU A 132 31.19 -33.39 -16.25
N MET A 133 32.16 -33.38 -15.33
CA MET A 133 32.17 -32.49 -14.17
C MET A 133 32.36 -31.02 -14.57
N ILE A 134 32.94 -30.74 -15.74
CA ILE A 134 33.18 -29.38 -16.23
C ILE A 134 31.85 -28.69 -16.55
N GLU A 135 30.92 -29.38 -17.23
CA GLU A 135 29.60 -28.83 -17.56
C GLU A 135 28.77 -28.56 -16.29
N TYR A 136 28.81 -29.48 -15.32
CA TYR A 136 28.19 -29.29 -14.02
C TYR A 136 28.81 -28.11 -13.26
N LEU A 137 30.15 -27.98 -13.25
CA LEU A 137 30.85 -26.86 -12.61
C LEU A 137 30.47 -25.53 -13.24
N GLU A 138 30.39 -25.46 -14.56
CA GLU A 138 30.03 -24.23 -15.25
C GLU A 138 28.61 -23.80 -14.92
N LYS A 139 27.64 -24.71 -15.00
CA LYS A 139 26.24 -24.42 -14.65
C LYS A 139 26.08 -24.08 -13.17
N SER A 140 26.79 -24.79 -12.29
CA SER A 140 26.80 -24.50 -10.85
C SER A 140 27.44 -23.14 -10.53
N ARG A 141 28.58 -22.80 -11.16
CA ARG A 141 29.21 -21.48 -11.01
C ARG A 141 28.33 -20.35 -11.53
N LYS A 142 27.69 -20.56 -12.68
CA LYS A 142 26.72 -19.61 -13.26
C LYS A 142 25.57 -19.38 -12.27
N MET A 143 24.98 -20.45 -11.76
CA MET A 143 23.93 -20.40 -10.72
C MET A 143 24.40 -19.68 -9.44
N SER A 144 25.56 -20.04 -8.88
CA SER A 144 26.16 -19.36 -7.71
C SER A 144 26.38 -17.87 -7.96
N SER A 145 26.83 -17.50 -9.16
CA SER A 145 27.07 -16.09 -9.53
C SER A 145 25.78 -15.28 -9.62
N LEU A 146 24.71 -15.87 -10.14
CA LEU A 146 23.39 -15.25 -10.22
C LEU A 146 22.79 -15.03 -8.83
N PHE A 147 22.89 -16.02 -7.94
CA PHE A 147 22.46 -15.86 -6.55
C PHE A 147 23.26 -14.78 -5.81
N LYS A 148 24.57 -14.70 -6.01
CA LYS A 148 25.41 -13.63 -5.43
C LYS A 148 24.99 -12.25 -5.94
N LYS A 149 24.68 -12.11 -7.23
CA LYS A 149 24.16 -10.86 -7.80
C LYS A 149 22.79 -10.50 -7.24
N ALA A 150 21.89 -11.48 -7.15
CA ALA A 150 20.57 -11.31 -6.54
C ALA A 150 20.66 -10.89 -5.06
N ASP A 151 21.53 -11.53 -4.26
CA ASP A 151 21.79 -11.17 -2.86
C ASP A 151 22.30 -9.73 -2.71
N LYS A 152 23.20 -9.32 -3.61
CA LYS A 152 23.75 -7.96 -3.61
C LYS A 152 22.67 -6.93 -3.94
N ALA A 153 21.85 -7.18 -4.95
CA ALA A 153 20.71 -6.33 -5.31
C ALA A 153 19.69 -6.28 -4.16
N HIS A 154 19.39 -7.42 -3.54
CA HIS A 154 18.49 -7.52 -2.39
C HIS A 154 18.99 -6.70 -1.19
N SER A 155 20.30 -6.77 -0.90
CA SER A 155 20.93 -5.99 0.18
C SER A 155 20.83 -4.48 -0.08
N LYS A 156 21.04 -4.06 -1.35
CA LYS A 156 20.90 -2.66 -1.76
C LYS A 156 19.44 -2.19 -1.70
N MET A 157 18.50 -3.03 -2.15
CA MET A 157 17.07 -2.79 -2.07
C MET A 157 16.64 -2.53 -0.61
N ILE A 158 17.06 -3.40 0.32
CA ILE A 158 16.84 -3.24 1.76
C ILE A 158 17.33 -1.86 2.24
N ASN A 159 18.54 -1.46 1.88
CA ASN A 159 19.08 -0.15 2.27
C ASN A 159 18.32 1.02 1.62
N ALA A 160 17.86 0.88 0.38
CA ALA A 160 17.05 1.87 -0.31
C ALA A 160 15.67 2.02 0.34
N VAL A 161 15.02 0.90 0.71
CA VAL A 161 13.74 0.89 1.45
C VAL A 161 13.88 1.60 2.79
N LYS A 162 14.96 1.33 3.56
CA LYS A 162 15.26 2.04 4.82
C LYS A 162 15.32 3.56 4.66
N LYS A 163 15.81 4.05 3.52
CA LYS A 163 15.87 5.49 3.22
C LYS A 163 14.53 6.04 2.76
N ALA A 164 13.75 5.26 2.01
CA ALA A 164 12.46 5.68 1.46
C ALA A 164 11.33 5.68 2.51
N GLN A 165 11.37 4.76 3.48
CA GLN A 165 10.33 4.62 4.50
C GLN A 165 10.07 5.89 5.33
N PRO A 166 11.08 6.56 5.92
CA PRO A 166 10.83 7.81 6.66
C PRO A 166 10.35 8.96 5.75
N LEU A 167 10.70 8.94 4.46
CA LEU A 167 10.18 9.91 3.49
C LEU A 167 8.70 9.68 3.21
N TYR A 168 8.29 8.42 3.05
CA TYR A 168 6.90 8.03 2.89
C TYR A 168 6.05 8.43 4.10
N GLU A 169 6.54 8.19 5.32
CA GLU A 169 5.84 8.57 6.55
C GLU A 169 5.61 10.08 6.62
N LYS A 170 6.65 10.89 6.36
CA LYS A 170 6.55 12.36 6.32
C LYS A 170 5.61 12.86 5.22
N MET A 171 5.70 12.25 4.03
CA MET A 171 4.83 12.56 2.90
C MET A 171 3.37 12.24 3.21
N SER A 172 3.09 11.06 3.79
CA SER A 172 1.74 10.63 4.15
C SER A 172 1.11 11.52 5.22
N ILE A 173 1.89 12.02 6.17
CA ILE A 173 1.40 13.00 7.16
C ILE A 173 1.04 14.32 6.46
N ALA A 174 1.93 14.85 5.63
CA ALA A 174 1.70 16.10 4.91
C ALA A 174 0.52 16.02 3.92
N ASP A 175 0.34 14.87 3.26
CA ASP A 175 -0.81 14.60 2.38
C ASP A 175 -2.13 14.57 3.16
N LYS A 176 -2.13 13.98 4.37
CA LYS A 176 -3.30 13.98 5.25
C LYS A 176 -3.64 15.40 5.71
N GLU A 177 -2.65 16.17 6.15
CA GLU A 177 -2.82 17.58 6.52
C GLU A 177 -3.45 18.39 5.37
N LEU A 178 -2.92 18.23 4.15
CA LEU A 178 -3.45 18.92 2.97
C LEU A 178 -4.90 18.52 2.68
N LYS A 179 -5.23 17.23 2.81
CA LYS A 179 -6.59 16.72 2.60
C LYS A 179 -7.56 17.26 3.64
N ASP A 180 -7.13 17.34 4.89
CA ASP A 180 -7.95 17.86 5.99
C ASP A 180 -8.20 19.36 5.81
N ILE A 181 -7.20 20.15 5.42
CA ILE A 181 -7.36 21.59 5.12
C ILE A 181 -8.34 21.80 3.96
N ARG A 182 -8.21 21.03 2.87
CA ARG A 182 -9.15 21.10 1.74
C ARG A 182 -10.58 20.78 2.16
N SER A 183 -10.76 19.73 2.96
CA SER A 183 -12.07 19.34 3.49
C SER A 183 -12.68 20.44 4.37
N GLN A 184 -11.88 21.05 5.24
CA GLN A 184 -12.32 22.18 6.07
C GLN A 184 -12.68 23.41 5.23
N LEU A 185 -11.90 23.69 4.20
CA LEU A 185 -12.11 24.80 3.28
C LEU A 185 -13.40 24.61 2.48
N ASP A 186 -13.65 23.42 1.93
CA ASP A 186 -14.89 23.10 1.22
C ASP A 186 -16.11 23.25 2.14
N ARG A 187 -16.00 22.75 3.38
CA ARG A 187 -17.06 22.91 4.39
C ARG A 187 -17.28 24.38 4.77
N ALA A 188 -16.23 25.17 4.90
CA ALA A 188 -16.33 26.60 5.21
C ALA A 188 -17.00 27.38 4.06
N ARG A 189 -16.66 27.06 2.80
CA ARG A 189 -17.30 27.61 1.60
C ARG A 189 -18.78 27.23 1.53
N GLU A 190 -19.11 25.97 1.84
CA GLU A 190 -20.49 25.52 1.88
C GLU A 190 -21.29 26.23 2.97
N LEU A 191 -20.75 26.33 4.20
CA LEU A 191 -21.38 27.05 5.30
C LEU A 191 -21.61 28.52 4.97
N LEU A 192 -20.66 29.17 4.30
CA LEU A 192 -20.82 30.55 3.83
C LEU A 192 -22.00 30.66 2.84
N SER A 193 -22.05 29.77 1.84
CA SER A 193 -23.15 29.72 0.87
C SER A 193 -24.51 29.45 1.52
N GLN A 194 -24.58 28.52 2.48
CA GLN A 194 -25.78 28.22 3.25
C GLN A 194 -26.21 29.44 4.08
N SER A 195 -25.27 30.13 4.72
CA SER A 195 -25.56 31.35 5.49
C SER A 195 -26.12 32.46 4.62
N ASP A 196 -25.59 32.64 3.40
CA ASP A 196 -26.08 33.63 2.45
C ASP A 196 -27.49 33.29 1.97
N LYS A 197 -27.77 32.02 1.67
CA LYS A 197 -29.12 31.55 1.31
C LYS A 197 -30.11 31.78 2.45
N ALA A 198 -29.73 31.44 3.69
CA ALA A 198 -30.57 31.64 4.87
C ALA A 198 -30.87 33.12 5.12
N ILE A 199 -29.86 33.99 5.02
CA ILE A 199 -30.05 35.44 5.18
C ILE A 199 -30.97 35.98 4.08
N ARG A 200 -30.78 35.58 2.82
CA ARG A 200 -31.67 35.99 1.72
C ARG A 200 -33.11 35.51 1.95
N TYR A 201 -33.29 34.28 2.41
CA TYR A 201 -34.59 33.71 2.74
C TYR A 201 -35.31 34.56 3.79
N TRP A 202 -34.64 34.88 4.90
CA TRP A 202 -35.26 35.66 5.99
C TRP A 202 -35.44 37.13 5.65
N LYS A 203 -34.52 37.76 4.92
CA LYS A 203 -34.70 39.15 4.45
C LYS A 203 -35.95 39.27 3.58
N ARG A 204 -36.11 38.38 2.61
CA ARG A 204 -37.30 38.36 1.75
C ARG A 204 -38.60 38.21 2.55
N ARG A 205 -38.58 37.42 3.63
CA ARG A 205 -39.74 37.27 4.54
C ARG A 205 -40.05 38.53 5.33
N LEU A 206 -39.02 39.27 5.74
CA LEU A 206 -39.20 40.53 6.45
C LEU A 206 -39.79 41.60 5.51
N ASP A 207 -39.38 41.61 4.25
CA ASP A 207 -39.81 42.62 3.27
C ASP A 207 -41.17 42.29 2.63
N GLU A 208 -41.38 41.04 2.19
CA GLU A 208 -42.59 40.60 1.45
C GLU A 208 -43.65 39.92 2.34
N GLY A 209 -43.32 39.63 3.60
CA GLY A 209 -44.22 39.05 4.59
C GLY A 209 -44.12 37.52 4.76
N PHE A 210 -44.96 36.98 5.66
CA PHE A 210 -44.88 35.58 6.11
C PHE A 210 -45.86 34.61 5.43
N GLY A 211 -46.68 35.11 4.49
CA GLY A 211 -47.66 34.33 3.72
C GLY A 211 -47.03 33.44 2.64
N ASN A 212 -47.83 32.97 1.67
CA ASN A 212 -47.29 32.19 0.54
C ASN A 212 -46.57 33.11 -0.46
N LEU A 213 -45.25 32.93 -0.63
CA LEU A 213 -44.42 33.73 -1.55
C LEU A 213 -43.96 32.93 -2.78
N GLY A 214 -44.57 31.77 -3.04
CA GLY A 214 -44.25 30.91 -4.18
C GLY A 214 -43.23 29.79 -3.89
N PRO A 215 -42.63 29.18 -4.94
CA PRO A 215 -41.80 27.99 -4.82
C PRO A 215 -40.61 28.20 -3.87
N GLY A 216 -40.45 27.30 -2.90
CA GLY A 216 -39.38 27.39 -1.87
C GLY A 216 -39.70 28.32 -0.69
N PHE A 217 -40.85 29.01 -0.70
CA PHE A 217 -41.29 29.91 0.37
C PHE A 217 -42.75 29.61 0.78
N ASN A 218 -42.95 28.47 1.44
CA ASN A 218 -44.26 28.03 1.94
C ASN A 218 -44.83 29.00 2.99
N ASP A 219 -46.16 29.15 3.02
CA ASP A 219 -46.82 29.98 4.02
C ASP A 219 -46.51 29.52 5.46
N LEU A 220 -45.85 30.39 6.23
CA LEU A 220 -45.45 30.13 7.61
C LEU A 220 -46.62 30.35 8.59
N LEU A 221 -47.62 31.15 8.21
CA LEU A 221 -48.81 31.43 9.01
C LEU A 221 -49.91 30.39 8.80
N ARG A 222 -49.80 29.53 7.77
CA ARG A 222 -50.77 28.49 7.46
C ARG A 222 -51.17 27.63 8.65
N GLN A 223 -50.22 27.23 9.49
CA GLN A 223 -50.53 26.42 10.68
C GLN A 223 -51.26 27.21 11.75
N LYS A 224 -50.90 28.49 11.95
CA LYS A 224 -51.60 29.40 12.87
C LYS A 224 -53.05 29.58 12.42
N GLN A 225 -53.27 29.90 11.14
CA GLN A 225 -54.60 30.07 10.55
C GLN A 225 -55.45 28.80 10.68
N LYS A 226 -54.84 27.63 10.49
CA LYS A 226 -55.53 26.34 10.67
C LYS A 226 -56.03 26.13 12.09
N VAL A 227 -55.25 26.53 13.10
CA VAL A 227 -55.63 26.41 14.52
C VAL A 227 -56.66 27.47 14.90
N GLU A 228 -56.51 28.72 14.44
CA GLU A 228 -57.52 29.77 14.62
C GLU A 228 -58.88 29.37 14.02
N GLY A 229 -58.89 28.65 12.91
CA GLY A 229 -60.09 28.05 12.30
C GLY A 229 -60.64 26.82 13.03
N GLY A 230 -60.17 26.50 14.24
CA GLY A 230 -60.63 25.37 15.06
C GLY A 230 -59.99 24.01 14.72
N GLY A 231 -58.97 23.98 13.86
CA GLY A 231 -58.26 22.74 13.49
C GLY A 231 -57.16 22.33 14.47
N ASN A 232 -56.78 21.05 14.44
CA ASN A 232 -55.74 20.52 15.33
C ASN A 232 -54.35 21.14 15.03
N SER A 233 -53.60 21.44 16.09
CA SER A 233 -52.23 21.94 16.00
C SER A 233 -51.26 20.87 15.49
N SER A 234 -50.13 21.30 14.93
CA SER A 234 -49.07 20.40 14.45
C SER A 234 -48.36 19.64 15.56
N PHE A 235 -48.45 20.12 16.80
CA PHE A 235 -47.93 19.46 17.99
C PHE A 235 -48.93 18.48 18.63
N ALA A 236 -50.21 18.54 18.24
CA ALA A 236 -51.20 17.59 18.74
C ALA A 236 -50.86 16.19 18.21
N LYS A 237 -50.51 15.26 19.13
CA LYS A 237 -50.27 13.86 18.78
C LYS A 237 -51.56 13.27 18.21
N THR A 238 -51.60 13.07 16.89
CA THR A 238 -52.66 12.28 16.27
C THR A 238 -52.51 10.84 16.71
N THR A 239 -53.40 10.38 17.59
CA THR A 239 -53.54 8.98 18.01
C THR A 239 -54.12 8.14 16.85
N VAL A 240 -53.42 8.07 15.73
CA VAL A 240 -53.80 7.16 14.65
C VAL A 240 -53.34 5.77 15.06
N LYS A 241 -54.28 4.92 15.51
CA LYS A 241 -54.04 3.48 15.67
C LYS A 241 -53.67 2.92 14.30
N ARG A 242 -52.41 2.51 14.11
CA ARG A 242 -51.99 1.78 12.90
C ARG A 242 -52.77 0.46 12.84
N PRO A 243 -53.41 0.11 11.72
CA PRO A 243 -54.04 -1.20 11.59
C PRO A 243 -52.96 -2.29 11.61
N LYS A 244 -53.13 -3.28 12.48
CA LYS A 244 -52.26 -4.47 12.55
C LYS A 244 -52.39 -5.22 11.21
N LYS A 245 -51.30 -5.36 10.46
CA LYS A 245 -51.22 -6.33 9.37
C LYS A 245 -51.39 -7.72 9.97
N VAL A 246 -52.45 -8.41 9.58
CA VAL A 246 -52.59 -9.86 9.79
C VAL A 246 -51.60 -10.52 8.84
N LEU A 247 -50.65 -11.27 9.40
CA LEU A 247 -49.81 -12.19 8.64
C LEU A 247 -50.67 -13.45 8.43
N GLU A 248 -51.10 -13.71 7.21
CA GLU A 248 -51.59 -15.02 6.80
C GLU A 248 -50.36 -15.87 6.46
N GLU A 249 -50.18 -16.95 7.22
CA GLU A 249 -49.28 -18.06 6.90
C GLU A 249 -50.05 -19.05 6.02
N GLU A 250 -49.57 -19.27 4.79
CA GLU A 250 -49.61 -20.56 4.09
C GLU A 250 -48.34 -20.72 3.24
#